data_AF-A0A7X3QC41-F1
#
_entry.id   AF-A0A7X3QC41-F1
#
_cell.length_a   1.000
_cell.length_b   1.000
_cell.length_c   1.000
_cell.angle_alpha   90.00
_cell.angle_beta   90.00
_cell.angle_gamma   90.00
#
_symmetry.space_group_name_H-M   'P 1'
#
loop_
_entity.id
_entity.type
_entity.pdbx_description
1 polymer ?
#
loop_
_entity_poly.entity_id
_entity_poly.type
_entity_poly.pdbx_seq_one_letter_code
_entity_poly.pdbx_strand_id
1 'polypeptide(L)'
;VVGAAHSPGVAPRSMRNIKGFVRGYDARTGRRLWIFHTVPLAGQLGAETWLNDSREYTGNTGAWGQMSADEELGLVYVPTEAPTNDAYGGHRPGDNLFADTILALDIRTGERRWHFQTVHHDIWDWDLPCAPILTDITVEGRTIRALAQPTKQGFVFVFAGAGGAPVGPWLGRRGPGVTAPAACSPPTQPFPTRPPPFERQGVTVDDLIDFTPELRAEAEAFVADYNIGPIFTPPVVSRFPGPQATIQLPRPTGGPNWPGGALDPDTNILYIFSNTSPWGMGLVHAPEHTDLDWVQGLALAPEQGGGSAIFRFPRLTVQGLPIIKPPWGRITAIDLGAGEIVWQIPHGETADNVRDHPALRGLDIPRTGRLGRLGTLVTRTLVIAGDGGAFTTPGGQRGAMLRAYDKASGVEVGAVYVPAPQTGSPMTYLLDGRQYLVVAVSGAGYSGELLAFALPE
;
A
#
# COMPACT_ATOMS: atom_id res chain seq x y z
N VAL A 1 18.11 -15.58 1.60
CA VAL A 1 16.80 -15.92 0.98
C VAL A 1 16.50 -14.86 -0.06
N VAL A 2 15.95 -15.23 -1.21
CA VAL A 2 15.67 -14.29 -2.32
C VAL A 2 14.35 -14.64 -2.98
N GLY A 3 13.54 -13.62 -3.23
CA GLY A 3 12.32 -13.68 -4.00
C GLY A 3 12.55 -13.21 -5.44
N ALA A 4 11.52 -13.34 -6.27
CA ALA A 4 11.47 -12.75 -7.60
C ALA A 4 10.61 -11.48 -7.58
N ALA A 5 11.00 -10.48 -8.36
CA ALA A 5 10.17 -9.35 -8.73
C ALA A 5 9.89 -9.46 -10.22
N HIS A 6 8.61 -9.59 -10.59
CA HIS A 6 8.22 -9.70 -11.99
C HIS A 6 7.83 -8.33 -12.53
N SER A 7 7.48 -8.26 -13.81
CA SER A 7 6.76 -7.09 -14.32
C SER A 7 5.27 -7.30 -13.99
N PRO A 8 4.73 -6.65 -12.95
CA PRO A 8 3.30 -6.64 -12.72
C PRO A 8 2.65 -5.71 -13.74
N GLY A 9 1.32 -5.72 -13.78
CA GLY A 9 0.63 -4.80 -14.64
C GLY A 9 -0.86 -5.04 -14.65
N VAL A 10 -1.58 -3.94 -14.51
CA VAL A 10 -3.03 -3.85 -14.66
C VAL A 10 -3.51 -4.07 -16.10
N ALA A 11 -2.60 -4.03 -17.09
CA ALA A 11 -2.88 -4.33 -18.49
C ALA A 11 -1.70 -5.07 -19.17
N PRO A 12 -1.39 -6.30 -18.74
CA PRO A 12 -0.28 -7.07 -19.26
C PRO A 12 -0.60 -7.60 -20.67
N ARG A 13 0.45 -7.95 -21.44
CA ARG A 13 0.30 -8.48 -22.81
C ARG A 13 -0.28 -9.89 -22.87
N SER A 14 -0.27 -10.62 -21.76
CA SER A 14 -0.84 -11.96 -21.69
C SER A 14 -1.27 -12.30 -20.26
N MET A 15 -2.27 -13.18 -20.14
CA MET A 15 -2.60 -13.92 -18.93
C MET A 15 -1.47 -14.85 -18.48
N ARG A 16 -0.55 -15.18 -19.40
CA ARG A 16 0.62 -16.02 -19.13
C ARG A 16 1.75 -15.18 -18.57
N ASN A 17 2.34 -15.61 -17.46
CA ASN A 17 3.52 -14.94 -16.91
C ASN A 17 4.45 -15.93 -16.20
N ILE A 18 5.66 -15.47 -15.88
CA ILE A 18 6.64 -16.24 -15.11
C ILE A 18 6.12 -16.44 -13.69
N LYS A 19 6.16 -17.69 -13.21
CA LYS A 19 5.72 -18.05 -11.87
C LYS A 19 6.73 -17.58 -10.83
N GLY A 20 6.23 -17.08 -9.71
CA GLY A 20 7.02 -16.74 -8.55
C GLY A 20 7.53 -17.95 -7.78
N PHE A 21 8.63 -17.73 -7.07
CA PHE A 21 9.23 -18.67 -6.15
C PHE A 21 10.20 -17.95 -5.21
N VAL A 22 10.34 -18.49 -4.01
CA VAL A 22 11.30 -18.05 -3.00
C VAL A 22 12.42 -19.09 -2.93
N ARG A 23 13.67 -18.63 -2.83
CA ARG A 23 14.84 -19.52 -2.86
C ARG A 23 15.80 -19.24 -1.71
N GLY A 24 16.32 -20.33 -1.15
CA GLY A 24 17.45 -20.31 -0.23
C GLY A 24 18.74 -20.58 -0.98
N TYR A 25 19.78 -19.82 -0.65
CA TYR A 25 21.12 -19.98 -1.21
C TYR A 25 22.14 -19.98 -0.09
N ASP A 26 23.19 -20.78 -0.27
CA ASP A 26 24.38 -20.69 0.54
C ASP A 26 25.09 -19.36 0.24
N ALA A 27 25.26 -18.52 1.27
CA ALA A 27 25.77 -17.15 1.10
C ALA A 27 27.24 -17.09 0.64
N ARG A 28 28.03 -18.16 0.84
CA ARG A 28 29.45 -18.19 0.46
C ARG A 28 29.67 -18.72 -0.95
N THR A 29 28.85 -19.69 -1.36
CA THR A 29 29.05 -20.43 -2.62
C THR A 29 28.04 -20.08 -3.70
N GLY A 30 26.91 -19.45 -3.34
CA GLY A 30 25.81 -19.19 -4.28
C GLY A 30 25.04 -20.45 -4.69
N ARG A 31 25.30 -21.61 -4.07
CA ARG A 31 24.56 -22.85 -4.33
C ARG A 31 23.13 -22.74 -3.80
N ARG A 32 22.12 -23.03 -4.63
CA ARG A 32 20.72 -23.10 -4.19
C ARG A 32 20.53 -24.27 -3.23
N LEU A 33 20.02 -24.00 -2.04
CA LEU A 33 19.75 -24.99 -1.00
C LEU A 33 18.31 -25.51 -1.10
N TRP A 34 17.36 -24.62 -1.34
CA TRP A 34 15.93 -24.96 -1.42
C TRP A 34 15.17 -23.98 -2.32
N ILE A 35 13.95 -24.38 -2.69
CA ILE A 35 13.00 -23.58 -3.44
C ILE A 35 11.60 -23.79 -2.87
N PHE A 36 10.84 -22.71 -2.70
CA PHE A 36 9.42 -22.72 -2.37
C PHE A 36 8.65 -22.14 -3.56
N HIS A 37 7.66 -22.88 -4.07
CA HIS A 37 6.82 -22.47 -5.19
C HIS A 37 5.60 -21.71 -4.66
N THR A 38 5.53 -20.40 -4.92
CA THR A 38 4.42 -19.55 -4.44
C THR A 38 3.16 -19.71 -5.28
N VAL A 39 3.31 -20.00 -6.59
CA VAL A 39 2.29 -20.66 -7.39
C VAL A 39 2.48 -22.17 -7.24
N PRO A 40 1.63 -22.89 -6.49
CA PRO A 40 1.89 -24.28 -6.11
C PRO A 40 1.89 -25.24 -7.31
N LEU A 41 2.73 -26.28 -7.23
CA LEU A 41 2.70 -27.39 -8.19
C LEU A 41 1.53 -28.34 -7.90
N ALA A 42 1.19 -29.20 -8.86
CA ALA A 42 0.17 -30.23 -8.66
C ALA A 42 0.44 -31.06 -7.39
N GLY A 43 -0.59 -31.22 -6.54
CA GLY A 43 -0.50 -31.95 -5.28
C GLY A 43 0.15 -31.20 -4.12
N GLN A 44 0.65 -29.98 -4.32
CA GLN A 44 1.09 -29.10 -3.23
C GLN A 44 -0.10 -28.36 -2.62
N LEU A 45 0.01 -28.01 -1.34
CA LEU A 45 -1.00 -27.20 -0.64
C LEU A 45 -1.27 -25.90 -1.40
N GLY A 46 -2.54 -25.54 -1.56
CA GLY A 46 -2.98 -24.33 -2.22
C GLY A 46 -3.22 -24.51 -3.71
N ALA A 47 -2.72 -25.59 -4.33
CA ALA A 47 -2.95 -25.87 -5.76
C ALA A 47 -4.44 -25.99 -6.10
N GLU A 48 -5.25 -26.50 -5.17
CA GLU A 48 -6.71 -26.63 -5.26
C GLU A 48 -7.45 -25.28 -5.31
N THR A 49 -6.80 -24.20 -4.89
CA THR A 49 -7.38 -22.84 -4.91
C THR A 49 -7.20 -22.13 -6.25
N TRP A 50 -6.52 -22.76 -7.20
CA TRP A 50 -6.35 -22.28 -8.58
C TRP A 50 -7.24 -23.09 -9.51
N LEU A 51 -8.44 -22.57 -9.73
CA LEU A 51 -9.46 -23.27 -10.52
C LEU A 51 -9.15 -23.15 -12.03
N ASN A 52 -9.78 -24.02 -12.82
CA ASN A 52 -9.66 -24.05 -14.29
C ASN A 52 -8.22 -24.12 -14.80
N ASP A 53 -7.36 -24.87 -14.09
CA ASP A 53 -5.93 -25.03 -14.39
C ASP A 53 -5.16 -23.70 -14.49
N SER A 54 -5.68 -22.63 -13.90
CA SER A 54 -5.12 -21.27 -14.01
C SER A 54 -3.68 -21.17 -13.52
N ARG A 55 -3.29 -22.00 -12.54
CA ARG A 55 -1.90 -22.12 -12.06
C ARG A 55 -0.90 -22.58 -13.11
N GLU A 56 -1.34 -23.20 -14.22
CA GLU A 56 -0.43 -23.70 -15.25
C GLU A 56 0.17 -22.57 -16.09
N TYR A 57 -0.56 -21.47 -16.25
CA TYR A 57 -0.16 -20.35 -17.08
C TYR A 57 -0.01 -19.03 -16.32
N THR A 58 -0.77 -18.82 -15.25
CA THR A 58 -0.67 -17.61 -14.44
C THR A 58 0.69 -17.56 -13.72
N GLY A 59 1.26 -16.35 -13.66
CA GLY A 59 2.53 -16.09 -12.97
C GLY A 59 2.41 -14.96 -11.94
N ASN A 60 3.51 -14.21 -11.75
CA ASN A 60 3.74 -13.34 -10.59
C ASN A 60 3.70 -14.14 -9.29
N THR A 61 3.03 -13.67 -8.25
CA THR A 61 3.11 -14.26 -6.91
C THR A 61 4.56 -14.30 -6.39
N GLY A 62 5.43 -13.41 -6.86
CA GLY A 62 6.81 -13.24 -6.40
C GLY A 62 6.89 -12.63 -5.00
N ALA A 63 8.11 -12.34 -4.57
CA ALA A 63 8.40 -11.66 -3.31
C ALA A 63 9.41 -10.56 -3.59
N TRP A 64 8.90 -9.42 -4.06
CA TRP A 64 9.69 -8.28 -4.52
C TRP A 64 10.06 -7.31 -3.38
N GLY A 65 9.26 -7.29 -2.31
CA GLY A 65 9.47 -6.46 -1.14
C GLY A 65 10.55 -6.98 -0.19
N GLN A 66 10.74 -6.25 0.91
CA GLN A 66 11.63 -6.66 1.99
C GLN A 66 11.06 -7.87 2.75
N MET A 67 11.93 -8.65 3.37
CA MET A 67 11.60 -9.79 4.23
C MET A 67 12.13 -9.52 5.64
N SER A 68 11.53 -10.16 6.65
CA SER A 68 12.09 -10.20 8.01
C SER A 68 12.41 -11.65 8.41
N ALA A 69 13.25 -11.82 9.42
CA ALA A 69 13.63 -13.15 9.92
C ALA A 69 13.71 -13.14 11.45
N ASP A 70 13.28 -14.23 12.06
CA ASP A 70 13.47 -14.52 13.48
C ASP A 70 14.55 -15.60 13.60
N GLU A 71 15.73 -15.20 14.07
CA GLU A 71 16.88 -16.09 14.22
C GLU A 71 16.67 -17.17 15.28
N GLU A 72 15.91 -16.86 16.34
CA GLU A 72 15.64 -17.78 17.44
C GLU A 72 14.67 -18.89 17.00
N LEU A 73 13.66 -18.53 16.22
CA LEU A 73 12.70 -19.49 15.65
C LEU A 73 13.23 -20.18 14.38
N GLY A 74 14.30 -19.66 13.78
CA GLY A 74 14.85 -20.13 12.51
C GLY A 74 13.91 -19.87 11.32
N LEU A 75 13.12 -18.80 11.38
CA LEU A 75 12.09 -18.49 10.38
C LEU A 75 12.44 -17.26 9.56
N VAL A 76 12.07 -17.29 8.28
CA VAL A 76 11.99 -16.12 7.42
C VAL A 76 10.52 -15.87 7.08
N TYR A 77 10.10 -14.60 7.18
CA TYR A 77 8.76 -14.15 6.83
C TYR A 77 8.80 -13.44 5.49
N VAL A 78 8.08 -14.00 4.52
CA VAL A 78 8.15 -13.60 3.12
C VAL A 78 6.77 -13.16 2.64
N PRO A 79 6.56 -11.85 2.45
CA PRO A 79 5.37 -11.32 1.80
C PRO A 79 5.38 -11.65 0.30
N THR A 80 4.22 -12.00 -0.25
CA THR A 80 4.07 -12.31 -1.68
C THR A 80 3.18 -11.30 -2.42
N GLU A 81 3.46 -11.17 -3.71
CA GLU A 81 2.79 -10.25 -4.63
C GLU A 81 1.48 -10.85 -5.19
N ALA A 82 0.65 -10.02 -5.84
CA ALA A 82 -0.58 -10.46 -6.50
C ALA A 82 -0.29 -11.31 -7.76
N PRO A 83 -1.22 -12.17 -8.23
CA PRO A 83 -1.05 -12.89 -9.49
C PRO A 83 -1.36 -12.01 -10.70
N THR A 84 -0.76 -12.33 -11.85
CA THR A 84 -1.15 -11.70 -13.12
C THR A 84 -2.61 -12.03 -13.45
N ASN A 85 -3.49 -11.09 -13.84
CA ASN A 85 -3.39 -9.63 -13.90
C ASN A 85 -3.87 -8.98 -12.58
N ASP A 86 -3.22 -7.93 -12.12
CA ASP A 86 -3.51 -7.23 -10.86
C ASP A 86 -4.93 -6.59 -10.78
N ALA A 87 -5.57 -6.31 -11.92
CA ALA A 87 -6.88 -5.63 -12.01
C ALA A 87 -8.04 -6.55 -12.45
N TYR A 88 -7.74 -7.75 -12.95
CA TYR A 88 -8.74 -8.68 -13.48
C TYR A 88 -8.36 -10.14 -13.21
N GLY A 89 -9.24 -10.85 -12.50
CA GLY A 89 -9.02 -12.23 -12.06
C GLY A 89 -9.84 -13.29 -12.79
N GLY A 90 -10.62 -12.97 -13.84
CA GLY A 90 -11.54 -13.94 -14.45
C GLY A 90 -10.86 -15.13 -15.15
N HIS A 91 -9.59 -14.98 -15.55
CA HIS A 91 -8.74 -16.07 -16.04
C HIS A 91 -7.97 -16.79 -14.93
N ARG A 92 -8.23 -16.50 -13.66
CA ARG A 92 -7.64 -17.20 -12.50
C ARG A 92 -8.63 -17.38 -11.35
N PRO A 93 -9.77 -18.06 -11.59
CA PRO A 93 -10.78 -18.25 -10.56
C PRO A 93 -10.22 -18.98 -9.32
N GLY A 94 -10.76 -18.65 -8.14
CA GLY A 94 -10.36 -19.18 -6.84
C GLY A 94 -9.45 -18.23 -6.06
N ASP A 95 -9.13 -18.60 -4.81
CA ASP A 95 -8.41 -17.72 -3.87
C ASP A 95 -6.96 -17.43 -4.28
N ASN A 96 -6.39 -18.24 -5.19
CA ASN A 96 -5.03 -18.07 -5.73
C ASN A 96 -3.91 -18.15 -4.67
N LEU A 97 -4.01 -19.05 -3.70
CA LEU A 97 -3.00 -19.24 -2.65
C LEU A 97 -1.66 -19.73 -3.28
N PHE A 98 -0.49 -19.12 -3.08
CA PHE A 98 -0.05 -18.20 -2.01
C PHE A 98 0.17 -16.75 -2.47
N ALA A 99 -0.76 -16.15 -3.24
CA ALA A 99 -0.74 -14.72 -3.51
C ALA A 99 -1.13 -13.89 -2.29
N ASP A 100 -0.64 -12.65 -2.22
CA ASP A 100 -1.02 -11.67 -1.18
C ASP A 100 -0.87 -12.22 0.24
N THR A 101 0.18 -13.02 0.45
CA THR A 101 0.34 -13.91 1.59
C THR A 101 1.61 -13.60 2.37
N ILE A 102 1.52 -13.64 3.69
CA ILE A 102 2.69 -13.73 4.58
C ILE A 102 3.05 -15.21 4.70
N LEU A 103 4.20 -15.61 4.16
CA LEU A 103 4.74 -16.97 4.31
C LEU A 103 5.74 -17.01 5.45
N ALA A 104 5.57 -17.90 6.42
CA ALA A 104 6.62 -18.22 7.39
C ALA A 104 7.30 -19.53 6.97
N LEU A 105 8.56 -19.42 6.52
CA LEU A 105 9.35 -20.54 6.02
C LEU A 105 10.51 -20.83 6.96
N ASP A 106 10.85 -22.10 7.15
CA ASP A 106 12.11 -22.48 7.77
C ASP A 106 13.28 -21.96 6.90
N ILE A 107 14.18 -21.20 7.52
CA ILE A 107 15.25 -20.52 6.78
C ILE A 107 16.25 -21.48 6.13
N ARG A 108 16.41 -22.70 6.68
CA ARG A 108 17.38 -23.69 6.22
C ARG A 108 16.80 -24.65 5.18
N THR A 109 15.53 -24.99 5.27
CA THR A 109 14.90 -26.00 4.40
C THR A 109 13.91 -25.40 3.40
N GLY A 110 13.40 -24.19 3.64
CA GLY A 110 12.32 -23.60 2.87
C GLY A 110 10.95 -24.22 3.15
N GLU A 111 10.84 -25.10 4.14
CA GLU A 111 9.58 -25.72 4.52
C GLU A 111 8.62 -24.69 5.14
N ARG A 112 7.38 -24.69 4.68
CA ARG A 112 6.35 -23.78 5.18
C ARG A 112 5.90 -24.21 6.58
N ARG A 113 6.05 -23.31 7.55
CA ARG A 113 5.59 -23.50 8.93
C ARG A 113 4.14 -23.05 9.09
N TRP A 114 3.85 -21.84 8.62
CA TRP A 114 2.49 -21.31 8.54
C TRP A 114 2.43 -20.27 7.43
N HIS A 115 1.22 -19.82 7.10
CA HIS A 115 1.01 -18.72 6.18
C HIS A 115 -0.30 -17.99 6.53
N PHE A 116 -0.45 -16.77 6.03
CA PHE A 116 -1.72 -16.05 6.09
C PHE A 116 -1.93 -15.22 4.83
N GLN A 117 -3.03 -15.47 4.11
CA GLN A 117 -3.42 -14.72 2.92
C GLN A 117 -4.27 -13.51 3.33
N THR A 118 -3.83 -12.31 2.95
CA THR A 118 -4.45 -11.02 3.35
C THR A 118 -5.52 -10.54 2.37
N VAL A 119 -5.42 -10.97 1.11
CA VAL A 119 -6.41 -10.74 0.06
C VAL A 119 -6.68 -12.06 -0.64
N HIS A 120 -7.92 -12.53 -0.57
CA HIS A 120 -8.35 -13.68 -1.37
C HIS A 120 -8.71 -13.18 -2.78
N HIS A 121 -8.19 -13.82 -3.84
CA HIS A 121 -8.47 -13.46 -5.24
C HIS A 121 -8.28 -11.95 -5.52
N ASP A 122 -7.07 -11.43 -5.32
CA ASP A 122 -6.81 -9.99 -5.49
C ASP A 122 -7.14 -9.51 -6.91
N ILE A 123 -7.83 -8.38 -7.03
CA ILE A 123 -8.15 -7.65 -8.28
C ILE A 123 -8.01 -6.13 -8.08
N TRP A 124 -7.29 -5.73 -7.03
CA TRP A 124 -7.12 -4.36 -6.55
C TRP A 124 -5.65 -3.92 -6.44
N ASP A 125 -4.69 -4.80 -6.78
CA ASP A 125 -3.25 -4.58 -6.61
C ASP A 125 -2.90 -4.22 -5.15
N TRP A 126 -3.41 -5.02 -4.23
CA TRP A 126 -3.28 -4.87 -2.78
C TRP A 126 -2.32 -5.90 -2.16
N ASP A 127 -1.32 -6.29 -2.93
CA ASP A 127 -0.25 -7.16 -2.45
C ASP A 127 0.56 -6.60 -1.29
N LEU A 128 1.40 -7.44 -0.69
CA LEU A 128 2.20 -7.09 0.48
C LEU A 128 3.58 -6.56 0.08
N PRO A 129 3.84 -5.24 0.22
CA PRO A 129 5.01 -4.62 -0.40
C PRO A 129 6.20 -4.47 0.56
N CYS A 130 6.04 -4.76 1.86
CA CYS A 130 7.01 -4.47 2.90
C CYS A 130 7.20 -5.64 3.88
N ALA A 131 8.35 -5.65 4.55
CA ALA A 131 8.65 -6.65 5.55
C ALA A 131 7.67 -6.57 6.73
N PRO A 132 7.22 -7.72 7.27
CA PRO A 132 6.55 -7.75 8.55
C PRO A 132 7.51 -7.31 9.66
N ILE A 133 7.02 -6.54 10.62
CA ILE A 133 7.78 -6.06 11.76
C ILE A 133 7.72 -7.11 12.86
N LEU A 134 8.87 -7.57 13.32
CA LEU A 134 9.00 -8.52 14.42
C LEU A 134 9.28 -7.76 15.71
N THR A 135 8.50 -8.01 16.75
CA THR A 135 8.66 -7.36 18.05
C THR A 135 8.02 -8.19 19.14
N ASP A 136 8.43 -7.97 20.38
CA ASP A 136 7.62 -8.38 21.51
C ASP A 136 6.58 -7.27 21.80
N ILE A 137 5.35 -7.64 22.13
CA ILE A 137 4.29 -6.70 22.53
C ILE A 137 3.59 -7.20 23.80
N THR A 138 3.07 -6.28 24.60
CA THR A 138 2.28 -6.63 25.80
C THR A 138 0.79 -6.56 25.49
N VAL A 139 0.11 -7.71 25.49
CA VAL A 139 -1.34 -7.83 25.31
C VAL A 139 -1.95 -8.35 26.61
N GLU A 140 -2.89 -7.59 27.19
CA GLU A 140 -3.57 -7.97 28.44
C GLU A 140 -2.59 -8.36 29.58
N GLY A 141 -1.48 -7.63 29.69
CA GLY A 141 -0.43 -7.85 30.69
C GLY A 141 0.52 -9.01 30.40
N ARG A 142 0.39 -9.68 29.24
CA ARG A 142 1.30 -10.75 28.80
C ARG A 142 2.14 -10.29 27.63
N THR A 143 3.46 -10.40 27.77
CA THR A 143 4.38 -10.19 26.66
C THR A 143 4.36 -11.40 25.73
N ILE A 144 4.12 -11.14 24.45
CA ILE A 144 4.13 -12.13 23.38
C ILE A 144 5.08 -11.70 22.28
N ARG A 145 5.75 -12.66 21.64
CA ARG A 145 6.43 -12.39 20.37
C ARG A 145 5.40 -12.23 19.28
N ALA A 146 5.45 -11.11 18.57
CA ALA A 146 4.48 -10.72 17.57
C ALA A 146 5.13 -10.39 16.23
N LEU A 147 4.31 -10.55 15.21
CA LEU A 147 4.57 -10.14 13.84
C LEU A 147 3.46 -9.18 13.43
N ALA A 148 3.82 -7.96 13.03
CA ALA A 148 2.88 -6.95 12.53
C ALA A 148 3.14 -6.68 11.05
N GLN A 149 2.13 -6.90 10.20
CA GLN A 149 2.19 -6.65 8.76
C GLN A 149 1.28 -5.46 8.39
N PRO A 150 1.86 -4.27 8.16
CA PRO A 150 1.16 -3.19 7.47
C PRO A 150 0.86 -3.58 6.01
N THR A 151 -0.30 -3.17 5.48
CA THR A 151 -0.73 -3.50 4.11
C THR A 151 -1.16 -2.29 3.30
N LYS A 152 -1.15 -2.42 1.97
CA LYS A 152 -1.67 -1.40 1.02
C LYS A 152 -3.15 -1.04 1.28
N GLN A 153 -3.91 -1.98 1.85
CA GLN A 153 -5.33 -1.82 2.21
C GLN A 153 -5.54 -0.89 3.40
N GLY A 154 -4.49 -0.49 4.12
CA GLY A 154 -4.64 0.35 5.31
C GLY A 154 -4.92 -0.43 6.60
N PHE A 155 -4.57 -1.71 6.64
CA PHE A 155 -4.64 -2.56 7.84
C PHE A 155 -3.26 -2.85 8.40
N VAL A 156 -3.22 -3.18 9.68
CA VAL A 156 -2.10 -3.90 10.30
C VAL A 156 -2.62 -5.26 10.76
N PHE A 157 -2.12 -6.33 10.16
CA PHE A 157 -2.39 -7.68 10.64
C PHE A 157 -1.35 -8.05 11.71
N VAL A 158 -1.81 -8.39 12.91
CA VAL A 158 -0.93 -8.73 14.04
C VAL A 158 -1.10 -10.20 14.40
N PHE A 159 0.02 -10.92 14.48
CA PHE A 159 0.09 -12.36 14.76
C PHE A 159 0.97 -12.63 15.98
N ALA A 160 0.69 -13.69 16.70
CA ALA A 160 1.41 -14.15 17.88
C ALA A 160 2.16 -15.46 17.62
N GLY A 161 3.39 -15.50 18.11
CA GLY A 161 4.22 -16.69 18.24
C GLY A 161 4.63 -17.35 16.92
N ALA A 162 5.34 -18.48 17.06
CA ALA A 162 5.86 -19.24 15.93
C ALA A 162 4.78 -19.87 15.03
N GLY A 163 3.53 -19.91 15.48
CA GLY A 163 2.39 -20.50 14.76
C GLY A 163 1.56 -19.50 13.96
N GLY A 164 1.80 -18.19 14.10
CA GLY A 164 1.04 -17.17 13.37
C GLY A 164 -0.42 -17.07 13.82
N ALA A 165 -0.70 -17.19 15.12
CA ALA A 165 -2.06 -17.06 15.62
C ALA A 165 -2.49 -15.57 15.59
N PRO A 166 -3.70 -15.23 15.11
CA PRO A 166 -4.20 -13.85 15.14
C PRO A 166 -4.17 -13.22 16.55
N VAL A 167 -3.74 -11.96 16.66
CA VAL A 167 -3.88 -11.16 17.88
C VAL A 167 -5.14 -10.31 17.78
N GLY A 168 -6.10 -10.56 18.66
CA GLY A 168 -7.38 -9.83 18.70
C GLY A 168 -8.46 -10.40 17.75
N PRO A 169 -9.67 -9.82 17.77
CA PRO A 169 -10.78 -10.28 16.94
C PRO A 169 -10.58 -9.87 15.48
N TRP A 170 -10.66 -10.86 14.59
CA TRP A 170 -10.80 -10.63 13.16
C TRP A 170 -12.21 -10.99 12.74
N LEU A 171 -12.82 -10.15 11.91
CA LEU A 171 -14.09 -10.46 11.31
C LEU A 171 -13.84 -10.89 9.87
N GLY A 172 -14.42 -12.01 9.45
CA GLY A 172 -14.59 -12.26 8.02
C GLY A 172 -15.71 -11.37 7.51
N ARG A 173 -15.42 -10.39 6.66
CA ARG A 173 -16.48 -9.65 5.98
C ARG A 173 -16.84 -10.36 4.68
N ARG A 174 -18.15 -10.57 4.45
CA ARG A 174 -18.61 -10.94 3.11
C ARG A 174 -18.21 -9.83 2.15
N GLY A 175 -17.58 -10.20 1.03
CA GLY A 175 -17.36 -9.23 -0.05
C GLY A 175 -18.72 -8.70 -0.55
N PRO A 176 -18.78 -7.47 -1.08
CA PRO A 176 -19.99 -7.02 -1.77
C PRO A 176 -20.33 -8.02 -2.88
N GLY A 177 -21.60 -8.42 -2.99
CA GLY A 177 -22.06 -9.32 -4.03
C GLY A 177 -21.71 -8.75 -5.41
N VAL A 178 -21.01 -9.52 -6.24
CA VAL A 178 -20.46 -9.03 -7.51
C VAL A 178 -21.51 -9.11 -8.62
N THR A 179 -21.66 -8.02 -9.37
CA THR A 179 -22.45 -7.97 -10.63
C THR A 179 -21.57 -7.80 -11.88
N ALA A 180 -20.25 -7.68 -11.73
CA ALA A 180 -19.28 -7.47 -12.79
C ALA A 180 -18.67 -8.79 -13.34
N PRO A 181 -18.08 -8.81 -14.55
CA PRO A 181 -17.43 -10.00 -15.14
C PRO A 181 -16.24 -10.54 -14.34
N ALA A 182 -15.75 -9.79 -13.35
CA ALA A 182 -14.84 -10.26 -12.30
C ALA A 182 -15.58 -11.11 -11.24
N ALA A 183 -16.57 -11.91 -11.64
CA ALA A 183 -17.55 -12.62 -10.81
C ALA A 183 -16.95 -13.73 -9.90
N CYS A 184 -15.64 -13.73 -9.69
CA CYS A 184 -14.91 -14.69 -8.87
C CYS A 184 -14.45 -14.10 -7.53
N SER A 185 -15.15 -13.08 -7.00
CA SER A 185 -14.84 -12.61 -5.65
C SER A 185 -15.17 -13.70 -4.61
N PRO A 186 -14.29 -13.92 -3.64
CA PRO A 186 -14.43 -14.96 -2.65
C PRO A 186 -15.55 -14.61 -1.66
N PRO A 187 -16.13 -15.61 -0.98
CA PRO A 187 -17.28 -15.40 -0.10
C PRO A 187 -16.95 -14.48 1.08
N THR A 188 -15.70 -14.42 1.52
CA THR A 188 -15.22 -13.53 2.59
C THR A 188 -13.81 -13.02 2.33
N GLN A 189 -13.51 -11.84 2.88
CA GLN A 189 -12.17 -11.27 2.97
C GLN A 189 -11.74 -11.15 4.44
N PRO A 190 -10.45 -11.34 4.76
CA PRO A 190 -9.91 -11.00 6.06
C PRO A 190 -10.10 -9.51 6.38
N PHE A 191 -10.61 -9.21 7.58
CA PHE A 191 -10.83 -7.82 8.02
C PHE A 191 -10.44 -7.70 9.50
N PRO A 192 -9.19 -7.29 9.80
CA PRO A 192 -8.77 -7.08 11.17
C PRO A 192 -9.49 -5.85 11.73
N THR A 193 -9.93 -5.94 12.99
CA THR A 193 -10.62 -4.84 13.68
C THR A 193 -9.82 -4.24 14.82
N ARG A 194 -8.71 -4.89 15.18
CA ARG A 194 -7.80 -4.49 16.24
C ARG A 194 -6.35 -4.72 15.78
N PRO A 195 -5.59 -3.67 15.43
CA PRO A 195 -6.01 -2.26 15.41
C PRO A 195 -7.08 -1.95 14.34
N PRO A 196 -7.84 -0.85 14.48
CA PRO A 196 -8.73 -0.39 13.42
C PRO A 196 -7.91 0.00 12.16
N PRO A 197 -8.52 -0.03 10.96
CA PRO A 197 -7.86 0.47 9.75
C PRO A 197 -7.40 1.92 9.92
N PHE A 198 -6.18 2.20 9.46
CA PHE A 198 -5.57 3.53 9.53
C PHE A 198 -5.75 4.36 8.24
N GLU A 199 -6.22 3.73 7.16
CA GLU A 199 -6.70 4.43 5.95
C GLU A 199 -8.20 4.25 5.72
N ARG A 200 -8.77 5.13 4.90
CA ARG A 200 -10.16 5.07 4.45
C ARG A 200 -10.44 3.78 3.68
N GLN A 201 -11.55 3.13 4.02
CA GLN A 201 -11.93 1.78 3.58
C GLN A 201 -13.08 1.83 2.57
N GLY A 202 -12.86 2.47 1.43
CA GLY A 202 -13.87 2.72 0.40
C GLY A 202 -14.15 4.20 0.19
N VAL A 203 -15.17 4.49 -0.61
CA VAL A 203 -15.59 5.85 -0.97
C VAL A 203 -17.10 5.97 -0.83
N THR A 204 -17.52 7.03 -0.15
CA THR A 204 -18.90 7.49 -0.04
C THR A 204 -19.03 8.92 -0.52
N VAL A 205 -20.26 9.40 -0.70
CA VAL A 205 -20.52 10.79 -1.08
C VAL A 205 -20.01 11.77 0.00
N ASP A 206 -19.95 11.34 1.26
CA ASP A 206 -19.45 12.17 2.37
C ASP A 206 -17.94 12.38 2.35
N ASP A 207 -17.20 11.54 1.61
CA ASP A 207 -15.76 11.67 1.42
C ASP A 207 -15.37 12.72 0.37
N LEU A 208 -16.33 13.20 -0.43
CA LEU A 208 -16.10 14.16 -1.50
C LEU A 208 -15.80 15.56 -0.96
N ILE A 209 -14.91 16.29 -1.64
CA ILE A 209 -14.56 17.66 -1.24
C ILE A 209 -15.78 18.55 -1.05
N ASP A 210 -15.71 19.40 -0.04
CA ASP A 210 -16.78 20.31 0.36
C ASP A 210 -16.23 21.66 0.86
N PHE A 211 -15.06 22.07 0.35
CA PHE A 211 -14.48 23.38 0.68
C PHE A 211 -15.45 24.55 0.38
N THR A 212 -16.26 24.41 -0.68
CA THR A 212 -17.41 25.28 -0.96
C THR A 212 -18.60 24.45 -1.42
N PRO A 213 -19.85 24.97 -1.32
CA PRO A 213 -21.03 24.32 -1.86
C PRO A 213 -20.93 24.01 -3.37
N GLU A 214 -20.29 24.89 -4.14
CA GLU A 214 -20.11 24.71 -5.59
C GLU A 214 -19.17 23.55 -5.89
N LEU A 215 -18.02 23.48 -5.20
CA LEU A 215 -17.08 22.36 -5.34
C LEU A 215 -17.72 21.03 -4.92
N ARG A 216 -18.56 21.05 -3.88
CA ARG A 216 -19.32 19.87 -3.45
C ARG A 216 -20.29 19.39 -4.54
N ALA A 217 -21.08 20.30 -5.10
CA ALA A 217 -22.03 19.97 -6.16
C ALA A 217 -21.33 19.44 -7.43
N GLU A 218 -20.22 20.06 -7.82
CA GLU A 218 -19.39 19.56 -8.93
C GLU A 218 -18.80 18.18 -8.64
N ALA A 219 -18.37 17.92 -7.40
CA ALA A 219 -17.86 16.63 -7.00
C ALA A 219 -18.92 15.53 -7.03
N GLU A 220 -20.13 15.81 -6.54
CA GLU A 220 -21.26 14.88 -6.59
C GLU A 220 -21.68 14.57 -8.03
N ALA A 221 -21.76 15.60 -8.89
CA ALA A 221 -22.04 15.43 -10.30
C ALA A 221 -20.95 14.61 -11.00
N PHE A 222 -19.67 14.85 -10.66
CA PHE A 222 -18.55 14.09 -11.23
C PHE A 222 -18.61 12.61 -10.87
N VAL A 223 -18.88 12.26 -9.60
CA VAL A 223 -18.88 10.85 -9.17
C VAL A 223 -20.13 10.07 -9.59
N ALA A 224 -21.18 10.74 -10.07
CA ALA A 224 -22.39 10.09 -10.56
C ALA A 224 -22.12 9.13 -11.75
N ASP A 225 -21.08 9.41 -12.53
CA ASP A 225 -20.61 8.56 -13.64
C ASP A 225 -19.64 7.45 -13.19
N TYR A 226 -19.47 7.24 -11.89
CA TYR A 226 -18.56 6.26 -11.32
C TYR A 226 -19.27 5.33 -10.35
N ASN A 227 -18.70 4.14 -10.17
CA ASN A 227 -19.11 3.24 -9.11
C ASN A 227 -18.31 3.57 -7.83
N ILE A 228 -18.98 3.78 -6.71
CA ILE A 228 -18.36 4.00 -5.39
C ILE A 228 -18.93 2.99 -4.40
N GLY A 229 -18.18 2.68 -3.36
CA GLY A 229 -18.60 1.67 -2.39
C GLY A 229 -17.55 1.38 -1.33
N PRO A 230 -17.82 0.40 -0.45
CA PRO A 230 -16.88 -0.02 0.60
C PRO A 230 -15.59 -0.62 0.00
N ILE A 231 -14.58 -0.83 0.85
CA ILE A 231 -13.41 -1.64 0.47
C ILE A 231 -13.85 -3.00 -0.11
N PHE A 232 -13.09 -3.49 -1.09
CA PHE A 232 -13.42 -4.66 -1.94
C PHE A 232 -14.60 -4.47 -2.90
N THR A 233 -15.03 -3.23 -3.16
CA THR A 233 -15.86 -2.97 -4.35
C THR A 233 -15.04 -3.32 -5.61
N PRO A 234 -15.51 -4.23 -6.48
CA PRO A 234 -14.73 -4.70 -7.61
C PRO A 234 -14.61 -3.63 -8.70
N PRO A 235 -13.60 -3.72 -9.59
CA PRO A 235 -13.57 -2.98 -10.85
C PRO A 235 -14.84 -3.19 -11.69
N VAL A 236 -15.24 -2.20 -12.48
CA VAL A 236 -16.36 -2.30 -13.43
C VAL A 236 -15.86 -2.31 -14.86
N VAL A 237 -16.63 -2.93 -15.76
CA VAL A 237 -16.45 -2.72 -17.20
C VAL A 237 -16.74 -1.26 -17.50
N SER A 238 -15.74 -0.56 -18.02
CA SER A 238 -15.82 0.86 -18.34
C SER A 238 -16.79 1.08 -19.50
N ARG A 239 -17.71 2.03 -19.34
CA ARG A 239 -18.68 2.42 -20.36
C ARG A 239 -18.75 3.93 -20.50
N PHE A 240 -19.17 4.36 -21.69
CA PHE A 240 -19.54 5.75 -21.94
C PHE A 240 -20.91 5.81 -22.63
N PRO A 241 -21.91 6.52 -22.07
CA PRO A 241 -21.93 7.07 -20.70
C PRO A 241 -21.86 5.95 -19.63
N GLY A 242 -21.58 6.31 -18.38
CA GLY A 242 -20.99 5.47 -17.33
C GLY A 242 -21.67 4.14 -16.91
N PRO A 243 -21.11 3.43 -15.89
CA PRO A 243 -19.99 3.87 -15.06
C PRO A 243 -18.65 3.78 -15.80
N GLN A 244 -17.80 4.80 -15.64
CA GLN A 244 -16.47 4.82 -16.26
C GLN A 244 -15.48 3.93 -15.51
N ALA A 245 -15.54 3.91 -14.17
CA ALA A 245 -14.67 3.12 -13.31
C ALA A 245 -15.27 2.98 -11.91
N THR A 246 -14.76 2.02 -11.13
CA THR A 246 -14.93 2.02 -9.67
C THR A 246 -13.88 2.95 -9.05
N ILE A 247 -14.28 3.86 -8.17
CA ILE A 247 -13.32 4.64 -7.39
C ILE A 247 -12.84 3.81 -6.21
N GLN A 248 -11.66 3.23 -6.35
CA GLN A 248 -10.99 2.43 -5.33
C GLN A 248 -10.27 3.35 -4.32
N LEU A 249 -10.50 3.07 -3.04
CA LEU A 249 -9.74 3.63 -1.92
C LEU A 249 -9.59 2.57 -0.81
N PRO A 250 -8.36 2.26 -0.35
CA PRO A 250 -7.09 2.88 -0.74
C PRO A 250 -6.64 2.49 -2.15
N ARG A 251 -5.92 3.39 -2.84
CA ARG A 251 -5.22 3.04 -4.09
C ARG A 251 -4.14 1.97 -3.83
N PRO A 252 -3.59 1.33 -4.88
CA PRO A 252 -2.49 0.35 -4.74
C PRO A 252 -1.21 0.88 -4.04
N THR A 253 -1.07 2.20 -3.90
CA THR A 253 0.02 2.82 -3.15
C THR A 253 -0.49 3.75 -2.03
N GLY A 254 -1.69 3.50 -1.52
CA GLY A 254 -2.38 4.34 -0.53
C GLY A 254 -1.97 4.02 0.90
N GLY A 255 -2.03 2.74 1.29
CA GLY A 255 -1.34 2.28 2.50
C GLY A 255 0.19 2.32 2.37
N PRO A 256 0.92 1.94 3.43
CA PRO A 256 2.36 1.75 3.37
C PRO A 256 2.74 0.83 2.22
N ASN A 257 3.68 1.31 1.40
CA ASN A 257 4.25 0.55 0.30
C ASN A 257 5.58 -0.09 0.77
N TRP A 258 6.57 -0.24 -0.11
CA TRP A 258 7.87 -0.82 0.23
C TRP A 258 8.61 -0.21 1.45
N PRO A 259 8.40 1.06 1.87
CA PRO A 259 9.05 1.55 3.08
C PRO A 259 8.51 0.95 4.38
N GLY A 260 7.31 0.36 4.38
CA GLY A 260 6.68 -0.20 5.57
C GLY A 260 6.35 0.84 6.64
N GLY A 261 6.60 0.48 7.91
CA GLY A 261 6.47 1.36 9.07
C GLY A 261 7.63 1.16 10.03
N ALA A 262 7.74 2.02 11.04
CA ALA A 262 8.78 1.95 12.06
C ALA A 262 8.15 1.80 13.45
N LEU A 263 8.70 0.90 14.26
CA LEU A 263 8.20 0.59 15.59
C LEU A 263 9.18 1.11 16.65
N ASP A 264 8.65 1.61 17.76
CA ASP A 264 9.40 1.77 18.99
C ASP A 264 9.22 0.55 19.92
N PRO A 265 10.25 -0.26 20.16
CA PRO A 265 10.14 -1.45 21.01
C PRO A 265 9.95 -1.13 22.49
N ASP A 266 10.29 0.09 22.95
CA ASP A 266 10.11 0.47 24.36
C ASP A 266 8.64 0.77 24.69
N THR A 267 7.86 1.19 23.69
CA THR A 267 6.46 1.61 23.86
C THR A 267 5.46 0.72 23.13
N ASN A 268 5.92 -0.20 22.28
CA ASN A 268 5.10 -1.01 21.36
C ASN A 268 4.27 -0.18 20.36
N ILE A 269 4.65 1.09 20.11
CA ILE A 269 3.94 1.97 19.20
C ILE A 269 4.57 1.89 17.80
N LEU A 270 3.72 1.63 16.81
CA LEU A 270 4.03 1.56 15.40
C LEU A 270 3.65 2.86 14.70
N TYR A 271 4.56 3.43 13.93
CA TYR A 271 4.42 4.68 13.18
C TYR A 271 4.42 4.41 11.69
N ILE A 272 3.29 4.71 11.03
CA ILE A 272 3.05 4.36 9.62
C ILE A 272 2.69 5.62 8.85
N PHE A 273 3.37 5.83 7.71
CA PHE A 273 2.89 6.78 6.73
C PHE A 273 1.88 6.13 5.78
N SER A 274 0.79 6.84 5.51
CA SER A 274 -0.22 6.46 4.53
C SER A 274 -0.75 7.70 3.79
N ASN A 275 -1.39 7.46 2.65
CA ASN A 275 -1.96 8.52 1.82
C ASN A 275 -3.34 8.16 1.27
N THR A 276 -4.24 9.14 1.33
CA THR A 276 -5.57 9.07 0.73
C THR A 276 -5.54 9.75 -0.63
N SER A 277 -5.43 8.91 -1.67
CA SER A 277 -5.65 9.29 -3.06
C SER A 277 -6.50 8.22 -3.72
N PRO A 278 -7.61 8.58 -4.37
CA PRO A 278 -8.45 7.61 -5.05
C PRO A 278 -7.78 7.08 -6.32
N TRP A 279 -8.24 5.91 -6.79
CA TRP A 279 -7.79 5.27 -8.02
C TRP A 279 -8.99 4.76 -8.81
N GLY A 280 -9.09 5.13 -10.09
CA GLY A 280 -10.19 4.67 -10.93
C GLY A 280 -9.90 3.32 -11.55
N MET A 281 -10.64 2.28 -11.16
CA MET A 281 -10.57 0.93 -11.70
C MET A 281 -11.67 0.67 -12.74
N GLY A 282 -11.32 0.86 -14.01
CA GLY A 282 -12.18 0.57 -15.15
C GLY A 282 -11.56 -0.56 -15.98
N LEU A 283 -12.41 -1.42 -16.55
CA LEU A 283 -12.00 -2.55 -17.37
C LEU A 283 -12.46 -2.36 -18.82
N VAL A 284 -11.55 -2.58 -19.77
CA VAL A 284 -11.81 -2.51 -21.22
C VAL A 284 -11.32 -3.78 -21.91
N HIS A 285 -11.99 -4.15 -23.00
CA HIS A 285 -11.60 -5.28 -23.85
C HIS A 285 -10.57 -4.76 -24.87
N ALA A 286 -9.39 -5.39 -24.93
CA ALA A 286 -8.26 -4.91 -25.74
C ALA A 286 -7.51 -6.06 -26.45
N PRO A 287 -8.16 -6.77 -27.39
CA PRO A 287 -7.66 -8.02 -27.97
C PRO A 287 -6.44 -7.82 -28.88
N GLU A 288 -6.21 -6.59 -29.35
CA GLU A 288 -5.00 -6.24 -30.12
C GLU A 288 -3.75 -6.10 -29.21
N HIS A 289 -3.95 -5.93 -27.89
CA HIS A 289 -2.88 -5.74 -26.91
C HIS A 289 -2.62 -6.98 -26.05
N THR A 290 -3.67 -7.74 -25.74
CA THR A 290 -3.61 -8.83 -24.75
C THR A 290 -4.53 -10.00 -25.10
N ASP A 291 -4.22 -11.19 -24.57
CA ASP A 291 -5.09 -12.38 -24.62
C ASP A 291 -6.05 -12.49 -23.42
N LEU A 292 -6.05 -11.50 -22.52
CA LEU A 292 -7.03 -11.37 -21.44
C LEU A 292 -8.34 -10.77 -21.97
N ASP A 293 -9.47 -11.23 -21.42
CA ASP A 293 -10.80 -10.68 -21.76
C ASP A 293 -10.90 -9.19 -21.38
N TRP A 294 -10.29 -8.82 -20.26
CA TRP A 294 -10.36 -7.46 -19.73
C TRP A 294 -9.01 -7.03 -19.15
N VAL A 295 -8.70 -5.76 -19.35
CA VAL A 295 -7.55 -5.09 -18.75
C VAL A 295 -7.96 -3.70 -18.27
N GLN A 296 -7.14 -3.13 -17.38
CA GLN A 296 -7.37 -1.79 -16.89
C GLN A 296 -7.31 -0.74 -18.00
N GLY A 297 -8.36 0.08 -18.06
CA GLY A 297 -8.49 1.18 -19.00
C GLY A 297 -9.83 1.90 -18.87
N LEU A 298 -10.10 2.80 -19.81
CA LEU A 298 -11.35 3.57 -19.85
C LEU A 298 -11.99 3.55 -21.23
N ALA A 299 -13.32 3.47 -21.25
CA ALA A 299 -14.12 3.85 -22.41
C ALA A 299 -13.94 5.35 -22.69
N LEU A 300 -13.82 5.71 -23.97
CA LEU A 300 -13.62 7.08 -24.40
C LEU A 300 -14.95 7.69 -24.87
N ALA A 301 -15.15 8.95 -24.55
CA ALA A 301 -16.25 9.73 -25.09
C ALA A 301 -16.12 9.90 -26.62
N PRO A 302 -17.21 10.10 -27.37
CA PRO A 302 -17.18 10.31 -28.82
C PRO A 302 -16.20 11.43 -29.25
N GLU A 303 -16.16 12.52 -28.51
CA GLU A 303 -15.25 13.66 -28.74
C GLU A 303 -13.77 13.32 -28.49
N GLN A 304 -13.48 12.24 -27.78
CA GLN A 304 -12.13 11.69 -27.58
C GLN A 304 -11.78 10.62 -28.63
N GLY A 305 -12.60 10.46 -29.67
CA GLY A 305 -12.45 9.44 -30.72
C GLY A 305 -13.28 8.18 -30.50
N GLY A 306 -14.01 8.06 -29.39
CA GLY A 306 -14.77 6.86 -29.03
C GLY A 306 -13.87 5.64 -28.73
N GLY A 307 -14.49 4.50 -28.44
CA GLY A 307 -13.75 3.25 -28.19
C GLY A 307 -13.19 3.15 -26.77
N SER A 308 -11.96 2.66 -26.63
CA SER A 308 -11.35 2.37 -25.32
C SER A 308 -9.85 2.63 -25.33
N ALA A 309 -9.30 3.02 -24.18
CA ALA A 309 -7.87 3.25 -23.98
C ALA A 309 -7.35 2.43 -22.79
N ILE A 310 -6.37 1.57 -23.06
CA ILE A 310 -5.61 0.85 -22.04
C ILE A 310 -4.67 1.80 -21.28
N PHE A 311 -4.33 1.47 -20.03
CA PHE A 311 -3.49 2.31 -19.15
C PHE A 311 -3.98 3.76 -18.97
N ARG A 312 -5.25 4.03 -19.30
CA ARG A 312 -5.88 5.31 -19.04
C ARG A 312 -6.60 5.25 -17.71
N PHE A 313 -6.35 6.26 -16.88
CA PHE A 313 -6.98 6.43 -15.57
C PHE A 313 -7.74 7.74 -15.55
N PRO A 314 -8.90 7.80 -14.88
CA PRO A 314 -9.65 9.03 -14.77
C PRO A 314 -8.86 10.02 -13.90
N ARG A 315 -8.87 11.30 -14.28
CA ARG A 315 -8.36 12.36 -13.41
C ARG A 315 -9.45 12.67 -12.39
N LEU A 316 -9.33 12.06 -11.21
CA LEU A 316 -10.30 12.17 -10.13
C LEU A 316 -10.16 13.50 -9.38
N THR A 317 -10.49 14.59 -10.07
CA THR A 317 -10.33 15.97 -9.61
C THR A 317 -11.50 16.84 -10.05
N VAL A 318 -11.82 17.86 -9.24
CA VAL A 318 -12.74 18.95 -9.60
C VAL A 318 -11.95 20.25 -9.59
N GLN A 319 -11.98 21.00 -10.70
CA GLN A 319 -11.19 22.22 -10.89
C GLN A 319 -9.67 22.06 -10.61
N GLY A 320 -9.13 20.83 -10.71
CA GLY A 320 -7.73 20.53 -10.40
C GLY A 320 -7.44 20.24 -8.91
N LEU A 321 -8.45 20.28 -8.04
CA LEU A 321 -8.40 19.80 -6.66
C LEU A 321 -8.73 18.30 -6.61
N PRO A 322 -8.08 17.49 -5.78
CA PRO A 322 -8.46 16.09 -5.56
C PRO A 322 -9.95 15.96 -5.19
N ILE A 323 -10.66 14.99 -5.76
CA ILE A 323 -12.11 14.80 -5.51
C ILE A 323 -12.44 14.42 -4.06
N ILE A 324 -11.47 13.88 -3.32
CA ILE A 324 -11.61 13.39 -1.94
C ILE A 324 -11.04 14.39 -0.93
N LYS A 325 -11.72 14.57 0.21
CA LYS A 325 -11.29 15.47 1.31
C LYS A 325 -9.89 15.14 1.84
N PRO A 326 -9.07 16.15 2.22
CA PRO A 326 -7.81 15.94 2.95
C PRO A 326 -8.03 15.35 4.36
N PRO A 327 -6.99 14.93 5.09
CA PRO A 327 -5.57 14.95 4.69
C PRO A 327 -5.26 13.87 3.65
N TRP A 328 -4.48 14.21 2.63
CA TRP A 328 -4.04 13.29 1.58
C TRP A 328 -2.78 12.52 1.97
N GLY A 329 -1.97 13.03 2.89
CA GLY A 329 -0.85 12.28 3.50
C GLY A 329 -0.93 12.36 5.01
N ARG A 330 -0.62 11.28 5.71
CA ARG A 330 -0.68 11.23 7.17
C ARG A 330 0.35 10.29 7.78
N ILE A 331 0.69 10.55 9.04
CA ILE A 331 1.38 9.58 9.90
C ILE A 331 0.38 9.14 10.98
N THR A 332 0.30 7.83 11.20
CA THR A 332 -0.52 7.22 12.25
C THR A 332 0.37 6.52 13.26
N ALA A 333 0.14 6.77 14.54
CA ALA A 333 0.73 6.02 15.65
C ALA A 333 -0.28 5.00 16.17
N ILE A 334 0.13 3.74 16.27
CA ILE A 334 -0.71 2.61 16.66
C ILE A 334 -0.04 1.87 17.80
N ASP A 335 -0.67 1.80 18.96
CA ASP A 335 -0.24 0.90 20.03
C ASP A 335 -0.62 -0.53 19.64
N LEU A 336 0.37 -1.39 19.42
CA LEU A 336 0.13 -2.78 19.00
C LEU A 336 -0.34 -3.68 20.15
N GLY A 337 -0.01 -3.34 21.40
CA GLY A 337 -0.45 -4.09 22.58
C GLY A 337 -1.91 -3.81 22.91
N ALA A 338 -2.30 -2.53 22.89
CA ALA A 338 -3.69 -2.11 23.03
C ALA A 338 -4.51 -2.34 21.75
N GLY A 339 -3.87 -2.34 20.59
CA GLY A 339 -4.55 -2.41 19.28
C GLY A 339 -5.40 -1.18 19.01
N GLU A 340 -4.87 0.01 19.33
CA GLU A 340 -5.59 1.28 19.22
C GLU A 340 -4.73 2.32 18.49
N ILE A 341 -5.38 3.22 17.76
CA ILE A 341 -4.70 4.41 17.21
C ILE A 341 -4.50 5.39 18.36
N VAL A 342 -3.23 5.74 18.63
CA VAL A 342 -2.86 6.72 19.66
C VAL A 342 -3.10 8.14 19.14
N TRP A 343 -2.60 8.41 17.93
CA TRP A 343 -2.82 9.68 17.23
C TRP A 343 -2.67 9.49 15.72
N GLN A 344 -3.23 10.43 14.96
CA GLN A 344 -3.08 10.50 13.51
C GLN A 344 -3.00 11.98 13.09
N ILE A 345 -1.98 12.33 12.31
CA ILE A 345 -1.70 13.72 11.91
C ILE A 345 -1.52 13.84 10.39
N PRO A 346 -1.90 14.98 9.77
CA PRO A 346 -1.51 15.29 8.40
C PRO A 346 0.02 15.40 8.27
N HIS A 347 0.60 14.71 7.29
CA HIS A 347 2.04 14.73 7.03
C HIS A 347 2.34 15.28 5.63
N GLY A 348 3.18 16.30 5.58
CA GLY A 348 3.51 17.05 4.36
C GLY A 348 2.74 18.37 4.26
N GLU A 349 3.39 19.39 3.69
CA GLU A 349 2.79 20.71 3.56
C GLU A 349 1.70 20.79 2.49
N THR A 350 0.78 21.74 2.62
CA THR A 350 -0.27 21.99 1.61
C THR A 350 0.34 22.31 0.25
N ALA A 351 -0.21 21.71 -0.81
CA ALA A 351 0.29 21.91 -2.16
C ALA A 351 0.03 23.31 -2.69
N ASP A 352 0.98 23.86 -3.47
CA ASP A 352 0.87 25.22 -4.03
C ASP A 352 -0.42 25.38 -4.85
N ASN A 353 -0.80 24.37 -5.65
CA ASN A 353 -2.04 24.38 -6.44
C ASN A 353 -3.33 24.37 -5.60
N VAL A 354 -3.24 23.99 -4.32
CA VAL A 354 -4.37 23.99 -3.38
C VAL A 354 -4.37 25.30 -2.59
N ARG A 355 -3.21 25.67 -2.02
CA ARG A 355 -3.03 26.93 -1.28
C ARG A 355 -3.44 28.14 -2.12
N ASP A 356 -3.02 28.18 -3.39
CA ASP A 356 -3.19 29.32 -4.27
C ASP A 356 -4.45 29.19 -5.16
N HIS A 357 -5.32 28.20 -4.88
CA HIS A 357 -6.49 27.90 -5.70
C HIS A 357 -7.53 29.04 -5.64
N PRO A 358 -8.02 29.56 -6.79
CA PRO A 358 -8.97 30.67 -6.82
C PRO A 358 -10.25 30.44 -6.01
N ALA A 359 -10.82 29.23 -6.08
CA ALA A 359 -12.04 28.87 -5.35
C ALA A 359 -11.84 28.75 -3.82
N LEU A 360 -10.59 28.71 -3.34
CA LEU A 360 -10.26 28.58 -1.92
C LEU A 360 -9.80 29.91 -1.31
N ARG A 361 -9.85 31.02 -2.07
CA ARG A 361 -9.44 32.34 -1.58
C ARG A 361 -10.27 32.77 -0.38
N GLY A 362 -9.58 33.17 0.69
CA GLY A 362 -10.21 33.62 1.92
C GLY A 362 -10.66 32.49 2.85
N LEU A 363 -10.45 31.22 2.46
CA LEU A 363 -10.66 30.08 3.35
C LEU A 363 -9.37 29.77 4.11
N ASP A 364 -9.53 29.36 5.37
CA ASP A 364 -8.43 28.79 6.16
C ASP A 364 -8.36 27.29 5.87
N ILE A 365 -7.38 26.90 5.05
CA ILE A 365 -7.17 25.49 4.66
C ILE A 365 -6.06 24.92 5.55
N PRO A 366 -6.37 23.96 6.45
CA PRO A 366 -5.35 23.34 7.29
C PRO A 366 -4.37 22.54 6.44
N ARG A 367 -3.26 22.12 7.06
CA ARG A 367 -2.28 21.26 6.40
C ARG A 367 -2.95 20.05 5.76
N THR A 368 -2.87 19.95 4.44
CA THR A 368 -3.55 18.89 3.69
C THR A 368 -2.77 17.59 3.63
N GLY A 369 -1.50 17.57 4.02
CA GLY A 369 -0.63 16.43 3.79
C GLY A 369 -0.22 16.28 2.31
N ARG A 370 0.75 15.40 2.06
CA ARG A 370 1.25 15.07 0.71
C ARG A 370 1.19 13.59 0.43
N LEU A 371 0.79 13.25 -0.80
CA LEU A 371 0.94 11.90 -1.33
C LEU A 371 2.43 11.52 -1.38
N GLY A 372 2.74 10.23 -1.21
CA GLY A 372 4.11 9.74 -1.26
C GLY A 372 4.21 8.25 -0.99
N ARG A 373 5.44 7.73 -1.06
CA ARG A 373 5.82 6.41 -0.54
C ARG A 373 6.94 6.66 0.46
N LEU A 374 6.57 6.94 1.69
CA LEU A 374 7.47 7.49 2.68
C LEU A 374 7.73 6.46 3.78
N GLY A 375 8.99 6.22 4.09
CA GLY A 375 9.40 5.55 5.31
C GLY A 375 9.53 6.54 6.44
N THR A 376 9.26 6.06 7.65
CA THR A 376 9.48 6.78 8.90
C THR A 376 10.75 6.25 9.57
N LEU A 377 11.45 7.12 10.29
CA LEU A 377 12.52 6.76 11.22
C LEU A 377 12.05 7.08 12.62
N VAL A 378 12.16 6.13 13.54
CA VAL A 378 11.78 6.31 14.93
C VAL A 378 13.04 6.26 15.79
N THR A 379 13.18 7.26 16.66
CA THR A 379 14.20 7.30 17.70
C THR A 379 13.55 7.18 19.07
N ARG A 380 14.35 7.26 20.14
CA ARG A 380 13.82 7.22 21.52
C ARG A 380 12.79 8.32 21.79
N THR A 381 12.86 9.46 21.09
CA THR A 381 11.98 10.61 21.34
C THR A 381 11.23 11.13 20.12
N LEU A 382 11.69 10.82 18.90
CA LEU A 382 11.17 11.45 17.68
C LEU A 382 10.68 10.42 16.66
N VAL A 383 9.68 10.83 15.91
CA VAL A 383 9.34 10.24 14.60
C VAL A 383 9.82 11.22 13.53
N ILE A 384 10.58 10.74 12.57
CA ILE A 384 11.19 11.57 11.52
C ILE A 384 10.76 11.04 10.15
N ALA A 385 10.23 11.95 9.32
CA ALA A 385 9.86 11.65 7.94
C ALA A 385 9.91 12.93 7.09
N GLY A 386 10.29 12.81 5.83
CA GLY A 386 10.33 13.90 4.87
C GLY A 386 9.12 13.92 3.95
N ASP A 387 8.79 15.09 3.43
CA ASP A 387 7.59 15.32 2.62
C ASP A 387 7.64 14.54 1.29
N GLY A 388 6.48 14.01 0.88
CA GLY A 388 6.33 13.31 -0.40
C GLY A 388 6.12 14.21 -1.61
N GLY A 389 6.08 15.53 -1.41
CA GLY A 389 5.90 16.49 -2.50
C GLY A 389 6.48 17.86 -2.16
N ALA A 390 6.91 18.58 -3.19
CA ALA A 390 7.51 19.89 -3.02
C ALA A 390 6.47 21.02 -3.02
N PHE A 391 6.68 22.03 -2.18
CA PHE A 391 5.89 23.25 -2.04
C PHE A 391 6.81 24.47 -2.02
N THR A 392 6.22 25.65 -2.12
CA THR A 392 6.91 26.93 -1.95
C THR A 392 6.84 27.34 -0.49
N THR A 393 8.00 27.48 0.17
CA THR A 393 8.11 27.91 1.57
C THR A 393 7.72 29.39 1.70
N PRO A 394 7.43 29.89 2.92
CA PRO A 394 7.20 31.33 3.15
C PRO A 394 8.35 32.23 2.69
N GLY A 395 9.58 31.70 2.64
CA GLY A 395 10.75 32.41 2.09
C GLY A 395 10.85 32.40 0.56
N GLY A 396 9.86 31.84 -0.15
CA GLY A 396 9.84 31.77 -1.62
C GLY A 396 10.68 30.62 -2.22
N GLN A 397 11.33 29.81 -1.37
CA GLN A 397 12.11 28.67 -1.84
C GLN A 397 11.20 27.47 -2.13
N ARG A 398 11.34 26.87 -3.30
CA ARG A 398 10.58 25.66 -3.65
C ARG A 398 11.37 24.41 -3.29
N GLY A 399 10.77 23.49 -2.54
CA GLY A 399 11.39 22.24 -2.12
C GLY A 399 10.48 21.46 -1.19
N ALA A 400 11.04 20.61 -0.33
CA ALA A 400 10.32 19.80 0.64
C ALA A 400 10.91 20.02 2.04
N MET A 401 10.35 19.37 3.06
CA MET A 401 10.90 19.36 4.41
C MET A 401 11.24 17.95 4.85
N LEU A 402 12.30 17.79 5.63
CA LEU A 402 12.48 16.67 6.53
C LEU A 402 11.98 17.10 7.91
N ARG A 403 10.98 16.41 8.45
CA ARG A 403 10.24 16.83 9.65
C ARG A 403 10.45 15.86 10.80
N ALA A 404 10.45 16.39 12.01
CA ALA A 404 10.49 15.65 13.25
C ALA A 404 9.24 15.94 14.09
N TYR A 405 8.68 14.88 14.66
CA TYR A 405 7.49 14.92 15.50
C TYR A 405 7.82 14.37 16.87
N ASP A 406 7.27 14.98 17.92
CA ASP A 406 7.21 14.36 19.24
C ASP A 406 6.46 13.03 19.12
N LYS A 407 7.13 11.96 19.54
CA LYS A 407 6.63 10.60 19.33
C LYS A 407 5.32 10.32 20.09
N ALA A 408 5.15 10.91 21.27
CA ALA A 408 3.97 10.66 22.11
C ALA A 408 2.72 11.37 21.60
N SER A 409 2.85 12.58 21.05
CA SER A 409 1.72 13.45 20.69
C SER A 409 1.51 13.65 19.19
N GLY A 410 2.52 13.38 18.36
CA GLY A 410 2.51 13.71 16.94
C GLY A 410 2.69 15.20 16.65
N VAL A 411 2.98 16.04 17.64
CA VAL A 411 3.24 17.47 17.43
C VAL A 411 4.55 17.64 16.67
N GLU A 412 4.56 18.43 15.59
CA GLU A 412 5.79 18.79 14.88
C GLU A 412 6.68 19.63 15.79
N VAL A 413 7.90 19.16 16.06
CA VAL A 413 8.88 19.83 16.94
C VAL A 413 10.03 20.47 16.16
N GLY A 414 10.13 20.20 14.87
CA GLY A 414 11.11 20.83 14.00
C GLY A 414 11.07 20.30 12.58
N ALA A 415 11.62 21.08 11.66
CA ALA A 415 11.76 20.70 10.27
C ALA A 415 12.98 21.37 9.66
N VAL A 416 13.64 20.69 8.72
CA VAL A 416 14.72 21.24 7.91
C VAL A 416 14.34 21.18 6.44
N TYR A 417 14.71 22.22 5.69
CA TYR A 417 14.47 22.25 4.25
C TYR A 417 15.31 21.18 3.55
N VAL A 418 14.70 20.53 2.56
CA VAL A 418 15.37 19.68 1.59
C VAL A 418 14.99 20.11 0.16
N PRO A 419 15.93 20.06 -0.80
CA PRO A 419 15.69 20.54 -2.17
C PRO A 419 14.67 19.72 -2.96
N ALA A 420 14.45 18.46 -2.57
CA ALA A 420 13.49 17.57 -3.23
C ALA A 420 12.76 16.66 -2.23
N PRO A 421 11.60 16.11 -2.62
CA PRO A 421 10.84 15.16 -1.79
C PRO A 421 11.66 13.94 -1.37
N GLN A 422 11.26 13.34 -0.25
CA GLN A 422 11.83 12.07 0.20
C GLN A 422 11.47 10.94 -0.77
N THR A 423 12.47 10.13 -1.11
CA THR A 423 12.31 8.91 -1.91
C THR A 423 12.85 7.64 -1.25
N GLY A 424 13.55 7.77 -0.11
CA GLY A 424 14.09 6.68 0.71
C GLY A 424 13.63 6.79 2.15
N SER A 425 13.60 5.69 2.91
CA SER A 425 13.41 5.77 4.37
C SER A 425 14.60 6.51 5.00
N PRO A 426 14.38 7.48 5.91
CA PRO A 426 15.48 8.09 6.65
C PRO A 426 16.21 7.05 7.49
N MET A 427 17.51 7.21 7.66
CA MET A 427 18.35 6.38 8.52
C MET A 427 19.21 7.25 9.44
N THR A 428 19.73 6.67 10.51
CA THR A 428 20.67 7.35 11.40
C THR A 428 21.82 6.43 11.79
N TYR A 429 22.99 7.00 12.06
CA TYR A 429 24.17 6.29 12.56
C TYR A 429 25.04 7.21 13.43
N LEU A 430 25.97 6.62 14.18
CA LEU A 430 26.98 7.31 14.96
C LEU A 430 28.35 7.18 14.27
N LEU A 431 29.07 8.27 14.13
CA LEU A 431 30.46 8.29 13.66
C LEU A 431 31.25 9.27 14.52
N ASP A 432 32.35 8.80 15.12
CA ASP A 432 33.24 9.59 15.98
C ASP A 432 32.49 10.35 17.10
N GLY A 433 31.49 9.70 17.71
CA GLY A 433 30.69 10.27 18.79
C GLY A 433 29.58 11.22 18.34
N ARG A 434 29.47 11.52 17.04
CA ARG A 434 28.42 12.39 16.49
C ARG A 434 27.36 11.60 15.75
N GLN A 435 26.09 11.92 16.01
CA GLN A 435 24.96 11.31 15.33
C GLN A 435 24.70 12.00 13.99
N TYR A 436 24.44 11.20 12.96
CA TYR A 436 24.07 11.66 11.63
C TYR A 436 22.70 11.12 11.25
N LEU A 437 21.92 11.93 10.54
CA LEU A 437 20.71 11.51 9.88
C LEU A 437 20.90 11.60 8.37
N VAL A 438 20.53 10.56 7.64
CA VAL A 438 20.61 10.51 6.17
C VAL A 438 19.24 10.26 5.58
N VAL A 439 18.91 11.00 4.52
CA VAL A 439 17.66 10.80 3.75
C VAL A 439 17.95 10.88 2.26
N ALA A 440 17.34 9.98 1.50
CA ALA A 440 17.39 10.03 0.04
C ALA A 440 16.29 10.96 -0.49
N VAL A 441 16.67 11.88 -1.38
CA VAL A 441 15.74 12.82 -2.01
C VAL A 441 15.85 12.78 -3.53
N SER A 442 14.73 12.97 -4.21
CA SER A 442 14.65 13.03 -5.67
C SER A 442 13.29 13.58 -6.11
N GLY A 443 13.17 14.05 -7.35
CA GLY A 443 11.90 14.56 -7.86
C GLY A 443 11.96 14.98 -9.32
N ALA A 444 10.84 15.47 -9.85
CA ALA A 444 10.79 16.01 -11.21
C ALA A 444 11.79 17.17 -11.34
N GLY A 445 12.75 17.03 -12.27
CA GLY A 445 13.81 18.01 -12.47
C GLY A 445 14.91 18.03 -11.39
N TYR A 446 14.96 17.02 -10.51
CA TYR A 446 15.97 16.90 -9.45
C TYR A 446 16.57 15.49 -9.41
N SER A 447 17.88 15.39 -9.67
CA SER A 447 18.61 14.11 -9.60
C SER A 447 18.60 13.53 -8.19
N GLY A 448 18.64 12.20 -8.08
CA GLY A 448 18.66 11.54 -6.77
C GLY A 448 19.98 11.79 -6.03
N GLU A 449 19.90 12.12 -4.75
CA GLU A 449 21.05 12.26 -3.85
C GLU A 449 20.73 11.81 -2.42
N LEU A 450 21.78 11.63 -1.61
CA LEU A 450 21.68 11.40 -0.17
C LEU A 450 22.08 12.68 0.56
N LEU A 451 21.20 13.19 1.42
CA LEU A 451 21.48 14.32 2.28
C LEU A 451 21.84 13.81 3.67
N ALA A 452 22.99 14.23 4.20
CA ALA A 452 23.44 13.88 5.53
C ALA A 452 23.43 15.12 6.44
N PHE A 453 22.73 15.02 7.57
CA PHE A 453 22.61 16.05 8.59
C PHE A 453 23.36 15.60 9.83
N ALA A 454 24.35 16.37 10.25
CA ALA A 454 25.10 16.10 11.46
C ALA A 454 24.38 16.77 12.65
N LEU A 455 23.92 15.97 13.62
CA LEU A 455 23.23 16.49 14.79
C LEU A 455 24.19 17.30 15.68
N PRO A 456 23.68 18.24 16.49
CA PRO A 456 24.48 18.93 17.50
C PRO A 456 25.15 17.93 18.47
N GLU A 457 26.27 18.35 19.05
CA GLU A 457 26.99 17.60 20.10
C GLU A 457 26.22 17.57 21.43
#